data_AF-A0A7R7IYE6-F1
#
_entry.id   AF-A0A7R7IYE6-F1
#
_cell.length_a   1.000
_cell.length_b   1.000
_cell.length_c   1.000
_cell.angle_alpha   90.00
_cell.angle_beta   90.00
_cell.angle_gamma   90.00
#
_symmetry.space_group_name_H-M   'P 1'
#
loop_
_entity.id
_entity.type
_entity.pdbx_description
1 polymer ?
#
loop_
_entity_poly.entity_id
_entity_poly.type
_entity_poly.pdbx_seq_one_letter_code
_entity_poly.pdbx_strand_id
1 'polypeptide(L)' 'MNELLMLVGFFIFWVVLQRYILPKLGVQT' A
#
# COMPACT_ATOMS: atom_id res chain seq x y z
N MET A 1 11.91 -14.33 -9.50
CA MET A 1 12.12 -14.33 -8.03
C MET A 1 12.21 -12.90 -7.49
N ASN A 2 12.93 -12.01 -8.19
CA ASN A 2 12.92 -10.57 -7.92
C ASN A 2 11.54 -9.92 -8.11
N GLU A 3 10.71 -10.40 -9.05
CA GLU A 3 9.37 -9.82 -9.24
C GLU A 3 8.43 -10.10 -8.07
N LEU A 4 8.55 -11.27 -7.43
CA LEU A 4 7.75 -11.61 -6.25
C LEU A 4 8.09 -10.70 -5.07
N LEU A 5 9.38 -10.40 -4.87
CA LEU A 5 9.82 -9.46 -3.84
C LEU A 5 9.29 -8.04 -4.09
N MET A 6 9.28 -7.58 -5.35
CA MET A 6 8.68 -6.28 -5.70
C MET A 6 7.17 -6.27 -5.45
N LEU A 7 6.44 -7.32 -5.83
CA LEU A 7 5.00 -7.43 -5.59
C LEU A 7 4.66 -7.40 -4.10
N VAL A 8 5.41 -8.13 -3.28
CA VAL A 8 5.22 -8.12 -1.82
C VAL A 8 5.52 -6.73 -1.24
N GLY A 9 6.61 -6.09 -1.65
CA GLY A 9 6.94 -4.73 -1.22
C GLY A 9 5.87 -3.71 -1.62
N PHE A 10 5.37 -3.81 -2.86
CA PHE A 10 4.27 -2.98 -3.36
C PHE A 10 2.98 -3.21 -2.56
N PHE A 11 2.65 -4.46 -2.25
CA PHE A 11 1.44 -4.79 -1.51
C PHE A 11 1.48 -4.23 -0.08
N ILE A 12 2.62 -4.34 0.60
CA ILE A 12 2.82 -3.76 1.94
C ILE A 12 2.70 -2.23 1.86
N PHE A 13 3.38 -1.60 0.90
CA PHE A 13 3.27 -0.16 0.67
C PHE A 13 1.83 0.27 0.40
N TRP A 14 1.10 -0.47 -0.44
CA TRP A 14 -0.29 -0.21 -0.78
C TRP A 14 -1.21 -0.24 0.44
N VAL A 15 -1.08 -1.27 1.28
CA VAL A 15 -1.86 -1.40 2.52
C VAL A 15 -1.58 -0.26 3.49
N VAL A 16 -0.31 0.15 3.62
CA VAL A 16 0.08 1.30 4.47
C VAL A 16 -0.50 2.60 3.91
N LEU A 17 -0.41 2.81 2.60
CA LEU A 17 -0.98 3.97 1.92
C LEU A 17 -2.49 4.06 2.18
N GLN A 18 -3.22 2.94 2.01
CA GLN A 18 -4.66 2.89 2.24
C GLN A 18 -5.02 3.08 3.71
N ARG A 19 -4.28 2.52 4.66
CA ARG A 19 -4.67 2.60 6.07
C ARG A 19 -4.29 3.92 6.74
N TYR A 20 -3.22 4.57 6.31
CA TYR A 20 -2.65 5.72 7.03
C TYR A 20 -2.72 7.03 6.28
N ILE A 21 -2.63 7.01 4.94
CA ILE A 21 -2.52 8.22 4.12
C ILE A 21 -3.89 8.58 3.52
N LEU A 22 -4.55 7.63 2.86
CA LEU A 22 -5.85 7.87 2.22
C LEU A 22 -6.97 8.32 3.17
N PRO A 23 -7.11 7.83 4.42
CA PRO A 23 -8.15 8.29 5.33
C PRO A 23 -7.90 9.73 5.79
N LYS A 24 -6.63 10.14 5.87
CA LYS A 24 -6.25 11.53 6.17
C LYS A 24 -6.56 12.48 5.01
N LEU A 25 -6.65 11.94 3.78
CA LEU A 25 -7.04 12.69 2.58
C LEU A 25 -8.57 12.69 2.37
N GLY A 26 -9.36 12.12 3.30
CA GLY A 26 -10.81 12.02 3.16
C GLY A 26 -11.26 10.98 2.15
N VAL A 27 -10.34 10.16 1.62
CA VAL A 27 -10.66 9.03 0.76
C VAL A 27 -11.06 7.88 1.67
N GLN A 28 -12.34 7.50 1.65
CA GLN A 28 -12.80 6.27 2.30
C GLN A 28 -12.13 5.09 1.57
N THR A 29 -11.22 4.42 2.26
CA THR A 29 -10.50 3.25 1.75
C THR A 29 -11.22 1.95 1.98
#